data_AF-J9VQZ1-F1
#
_entry.id   AF-J9VQZ1-F1
#
_cell.length_a   1.000
_cell.length_b   1.000
_cell.length_c   1.000
_cell.angle_alpha   90.00
_cell.angle_beta   90.00
_cell.angle_gamma   90.00
#
_symmetry.space_group_name_H-M   'P 1'
#
loop_
_entity.id
_entity.type
_entity.pdbx_description
1 polymer ?
#
loop_
_entity_poly.entity_id
_entity_poly.type
_entity_poly.pdbx_seq_one_letter_code
_entity_poly.pdbx_strand_id
1 'polypeptide(L)'
;MILKRQKAYACFGIGLSLSTTPALPSPFHQKPLSYDSMESIDGCFPLSGLPSSSPSDNSPYVPRIDYAAVDEGDDGSTPSPDSMTLYPLHISGSREERVNLMFFSDGYTVGEEGKFVKDASKLKDDIVSHKGAMSHVAHLLNIWATFVPSNASGIGSHDKPLEDAAFGLYRPGAELRAVFVNNPRRARAACRWFRENKAKQGGCDQPILLGNDPLYGGLSGEFTVITASELNGPIVLRHELGHSIIDVGEEYDGGYAYFGVNSDTYKQGEALKWREFLTNPERLRIEDARVPLQVYPWHDLDISSWAISFNSSNLVSHQDGDLHYPTALLRASLSSIPHSSHISLVLNGHILDLADGFPKACEGSSDRRWLEVPLILGTGLQPGRNTIKVALTDEGKKAKAGQGGKMIASLEIIEYGGDGRFNHTEGFIGAFPTYAMDGRVRLRPTNEGCLMRKVNHPTFCPVCAHYLEKRLEDIIRNR
;
A
#
# COMPACT_ATOMS: atom_id res chain seq x y z
N MET A 1 -24.98 -5.13 4.66
CA MET A 1 -25.20 -3.80 4.04
C MET A 1 -24.14 -2.76 4.46
N ILE A 2 -23.01 -3.18 5.05
CA ILE A 2 -22.00 -2.29 5.68
C ILE A 2 -20.69 -2.18 4.86
N LEU A 3 -20.46 -3.05 3.87
CA LEU A 3 -19.21 -3.07 3.08
C LEU A 3 -19.16 -2.09 1.88
N LYS A 4 -20.20 -1.31 1.57
CA LYS A 4 -20.23 -0.42 0.39
C LYS A 4 -19.68 0.99 0.62
N ARG A 5 -19.27 1.35 1.85
CA ARG A 5 -19.16 2.76 2.28
C ARG A 5 -17.77 3.26 2.67
N GLN A 6 -16.73 2.59 2.21
CA GLN A 6 -15.45 3.25 1.99
C GLN A 6 -15.13 3.07 0.50
N LYS A 7 -15.02 4.16 -0.26
CA LYS A 7 -14.26 4.14 -1.51
C LYS A 7 -12.78 3.99 -1.12
N ALA A 8 -12.44 2.81 -0.60
CA ALA A 8 -11.09 2.41 -0.25
C ALA A 8 -10.43 1.86 -1.51
N TYR A 9 -9.16 2.19 -1.71
CA TYR A 9 -8.31 1.62 -2.74
C TYR A 9 -7.83 0.18 -2.41
N ALA A 10 -8.44 -0.45 -1.41
CA ALA A 10 -8.26 -1.87 -1.11
C ALA A 10 -9.61 -2.59 -1.17
N CYS A 11 -9.89 -3.30 -2.28
CA CYS A 11 -11.03 -4.20 -2.34
C CYS A 11 -10.63 -5.66 -2.15
N PHE A 12 -11.45 -6.31 -1.32
CA PHE A 12 -11.42 -7.67 -0.81
C PHE A 12 -11.92 -8.71 -1.82
N GLY A 13 -11.41 -9.94 -1.69
CA GLY A 13 -12.17 -11.15 -1.98
C GLY A 13 -12.42 -11.88 -0.66
N ILE A 14 -13.68 -11.92 -0.20
CA ILE A 14 -14.10 -12.76 0.92
C ILE A 14 -14.85 -13.96 0.33
N GLY A 15 -14.30 -15.16 0.50
CA GLY A 15 -15.06 -16.39 0.34
C GLY A 15 -16.01 -16.54 1.53
N LEU A 16 -17.32 -16.52 1.27
CA LEU A 16 -18.32 -16.86 2.28
C LEU A 16 -18.26 -18.36 2.60
N SER A 17 -18.06 -18.69 3.88
CA SER A 17 -18.36 -20.00 4.46
C SER A 17 -19.48 -19.84 5.47
N LEU A 18 -20.61 -20.52 5.26
CA LEU A 18 -21.59 -20.85 6.30
C LEU A 18 -22.32 -22.16 5.96
N SER A 19 -22.04 -23.21 6.74
CA SER A 19 -22.99 -23.97 7.56
C SER A 19 -22.61 -25.45 7.74
N THR A 20 -22.90 -25.93 8.93
CA THR A 20 -22.48 -27.17 9.61
C THR A 20 -23.36 -28.39 9.30
N THR A 21 -22.76 -29.60 9.41
CA THR A 21 -23.27 -30.97 9.78
C THR A 21 -22.76 -32.09 8.81
N PRO A 22 -22.68 -33.39 9.19
CA PRO A 22 -21.40 -34.03 9.50
C PRO A 22 -20.99 -35.22 8.58
N ALA A 23 -19.67 -35.49 8.57
CA ALA A 23 -18.96 -36.77 8.39
C ALA A 23 -19.07 -37.63 7.10
N LEU A 24 -17.86 -37.84 6.50
CA LEU A 24 -17.32 -39.01 5.75
C LEU A 24 -17.55 -39.11 4.22
N PRO A 25 -16.65 -39.79 3.47
CA PRO A 25 -15.35 -39.31 2.99
C PRO A 25 -15.34 -39.14 1.46
N SER A 26 -14.64 -38.13 0.94
CA SER A 26 -14.55 -37.87 -0.51
C SER A 26 -13.28 -38.51 -1.12
N PRO A 27 -13.39 -39.19 -2.28
CA PRO A 27 -12.22 -39.48 -3.11
C PRO A 27 -12.45 -38.91 -4.50
N PHE A 28 -12.12 -37.65 -4.81
CA PHE A 28 -11.97 -37.26 -6.23
C PHE A 28 -10.95 -36.14 -6.44
N HIS A 29 -9.97 -36.48 -7.27
CA HIS A 29 -9.03 -35.59 -7.94
C HIS A 29 -9.73 -34.41 -8.62
N GLN A 30 -9.20 -33.20 -8.42
CA GLN A 30 -9.49 -32.06 -9.30
C GLN A 30 -8.43 -31.99 -10.41
N LYS A 31 -8.90 -32.18 -11.66
CA LYS A 31 -8.20 -31.81 -12.89
C LYS A 31 -8.30 -30.28 -13.12
N PRO A 32 -7.35 -29.67 -13.86
CA PRO A 32 -7.36 -28.25 -14.18
C PRO A 32 -8.45 -27.93 -15.21
N LEU A 33 -9.20 -26.85 -14.99
CA LEU A 33 -10.21 -26.35 -15.94
C LEU A 33 -9.57 -25.45 -16.99
N SER A 34 -9.87 -25.76 -18.25
CA SER A 34 -9.54 -24.99 -19.45
C SER A 34 -10.51 -23.83 -19.66
N TYR A 35 -10.00 -22.76 -20.27
CA TYR A 35 -10.75 -21.67 -20.91
C TYR A 35 -11.74 -22.25 -21.93
N ASP A 36 -13.04 -22.12 -21.67
CA ASP A 36 -14.08 -21.77 -22.66
C ASP A 36 -15.47 -21.80 -21.99
N SER A 37 -16.35 -20.89 -22.42
CA SER A 37 -17.74 -20.61 -21.99
C SER A 37 -17.93 -19.68 -20.77
N MET A 38 -17.90 -18.37 -21.04
CA MET A 38 -18.62 -17.37 -20.25
C MET A 38 -20.09 -17.37 -20.69
N GLU A 39 -20.97 -17.99 -19.91
CA GLU A 39 -22.37 -17.57 -19.84
C GLU A 39 -22.54 -16.59 -18.68
N SER A 40 -23.18 -15.47 -19.01
CA SER A 40 -23.42 -14.29 -18.18
C SER A 40 -24.23 -14.61 -16.92
N ILE A 41 -23.67 -14.34 -15.75
CA ILE A 41 -24.44 -14.13 -14.53
C ILE A 41 -24.54 -12.62 -14.30
N ASP A 42 -25.68 -12.06 -14.69
CA ASP A 42 -26.10 -10.70 -14.37
C ASP A 42 -26.27 -10.55 -12.86
N GLY A 43 -25.39 -9.75 -12.25
CA GLY A 43 -25.42 -9.46 -10.81
C GLY A 43 -24.55 -8.28 -10.35
N CYS A 44 -23.85 -7.60 -11.26
CA CYS A 44 -23.17 -6.34 -11.01
C CYS A 44 -23.84 -5.25 -11.84
N PHE A 45 -24.53 -4.33 -11.18
CA PHE A 45 -25.07 -3.14 -11.83
C PHE A 45 -23.98 -2.41 -12.62
N PRO A 46 -24.25 -1.95 -13.86
CA PRO A 46 -23.30 -1.16 -14.62
C PRO A 46 -23.06 0.18 -13.92
N LEU A 47 -21.80 0.63 -13.93
CA LEU A 47 -21.39 2.00 -13.61
C LEU A 47 -21.91 2.96 -14.69
N SER A 48 -23.21 3.22 -14.69
CA SER A 48 -23.83 4.30 -15.46
C SER A 48 -24.65 5.14 -14.49
N GLY A 49 -24.01 6.13 -13.86
CA GLY A 49 -24.67 6.99 -12.88
C GLY A 49 -23.76 7.94 -12.09
N LEU A 50 -22.43 7.78 -12.16
CA LEU A 50 -21.52 8.83 -11.72
C LEU A 50 -21.27 9.76 -12.93
N PRO A 51 -21.42 11.09 -12.79
CA PRO A 51 -20.96 11.98 -13.85
C PRO A 51 -19.47 11.72 -14.04
N SER A 52 -19.08 11.50 -15.29
CA SER A 52 -17.68 11.48 -15.69
C SER A 52 -17.08 12.83 -15.28
N SER A 53 -16.33 12.88 -14.18
CA SER A 53 -15.40 13.98 -13.98
C SER A 53 -14.39 13.88 -15.10
N SER A 54 -14.41 14.89 -15.97
CA SER A 54 -13.42 15.06 -17.02
C SER A 54 -12.02 15.10 -16.39
N PRO A 55 -10.94 14.84 -17.16
CA PRO A 55 -9.56 14.98 -16.70
C PRO A 55 -9.15 16.43 -16.34
N SER A 56 -10.12 17.32 -16.20
CA SER A 56 -9.98 18.76 -16.00
C SER A 56 -10.58 19.24 -14.68
N ASP A 57 -11.01 18.37 -13.77
CA ASP A 57 -11.45 18.79 -12.43
C ASP A 57 -10.23 19.00 -11.51
N ASN A 58 -9.31 19.85 -11.95
CA ASN A 58 -8.38 20.56 -11.08
C ASN A 58 -9.18 21.61 -10.33
N SER A 59 -10.02 21.18 -9.37
CA SER A 59 -10.65 22.13 -8.47
C SER A 59 -9.59 22.69 -7.52
N PRO A 60 -9.31 24.00 -7.56
CA PRO A 60 -8.25 24.63 -6.76
C PRO A 60 -8.62 24.73 -5.28
N TYR A 61 -9.84 24.40 -4.87
CA TYR A 61 -10.24 24.48 -3.47
C TYR A 61 -9.53 23.42 -2.63
N VAL A 62 -8.96 23.82 -1.49
CA VAL A 62 -8.79 22.89 -0.36
C VAL A 62 -10.14 22.20 -0.19
N PRO A 63 -10.28 20.89 -0.42
CA PRO A 63 -11.60 20.33 -0.58
C PRO A 63 -12.34 20.55 0.74
N ARG A 64 -13.34 21.44 0.72
CA ARG A 64 -14.51 21.25 1.58
C ARG A 64 -15.08 19.92 1.08
N ILE A 65 -14.57 18.83 1.66
CA ILE A 65 -15.05 17.49 1.35
C ILE A 65 -16.55 17.57 1.61
N ASP A 66 -17.32 17.43 0.54
CA ASP A 66 -18.76 17.26 0.65
C ASP A 66 -18.98 15.89 1.28
N TYR A 67 -19.06 15.87 2.60
CA TYR A 67 -19.19 14.64 3.36
C TYR A 67 -20.50 13.92 3.03
N ALA A 68 -21.54 14.62 2.55
CA ALA A 68 -22.76 14.01 2.07
C ALA A 68 -22.55 13.29 0.73
N ALA A 69 -21.67 13.81 -0.14
CA ALA A 69 -21.26 13.13 -1.37
C ALA A 69 -20.35 11.90 -1.11
N VAL A 70 -19.63 11.88 0.01
CA VAL A 70 -18.78 10.75 0.43
C VAL A 70 -19.57 9.71 1.23
N ASP A 71 -20.53 10.16 2.03
CA ASP A 71 -21.38 9.36 2.92
C ASP A 71 -22.76 10.01 3.03
N GLU A 72 -23.74 9.47 2.29
CA GLU A 72 -25.12 10.00 2.16
C GLU A 72 -25.89 10.15 3.50
N GLY A 73 -25.28 9.87 4.65
CA GLY A 73 -25.82 10.09 6.00
C GLY A 73 -24.94 10.92 6.95
N ASP A 74 -23.91 11.61 6.45
CA ASP A 74 -23.16 12.63 7.21
C ASP A 74 -23.49 14.03 6.71
N ASP A 75 -24.43 14.68 7.39
CA ASP A 75 -24.76 16.09 7.20
C ASP A 75 -23.74 17.05 7.85
N GLY A 76 -22.65 16.51 8.41
CA GLY A 76 -21.62 17.26 9.10
C GLY A 76 -21.96 17.63 10.55
N SER A 77 -23.11 17.21 11.08
CA SER A 77 -23.57 17.56 12.43
C SER A 77 -22.96 16.72 13.55
N THR A 78 -22.27 15.61 13.21
CA THR A 78 -21.62 14.74 14.20
C THR A 78 -20.67 15.57 15.08
N PRO A 79 -20.83 15.57 16.42
CA PRO A 79 -19.96 16.31 17.31
C PRO A 79 -18.55 15.71 17.34
N SER A 80 -17.55 16.55 17.60
CA SER A 80 -16.18 16.10 17.82
C SER A 80 -16.08 15.20 19.06
N PRO A 81 -15.05 14.35 19.16
CA PRO A 81 -14.73 13.66 20.40
C PRO A 81 -14.60 14.63 21.58
N ASP A 82 -15.06 14.20 22.76
CA ASP A 82 -14.79 14.89 24.02
C ASP A 82 -13.33 14.64 24.44
N SER A 83 -12.80 15.52 25.30
CA SER A 83 -11.48 15.35 25.95
C SER A 83 -10.30 15.19 24.98
N MET A 84 -10.27 15.97 23.91
CA MET A 84 -9.12 16.02 22.99
C MET A 84 -7.97 16.86 23.55
N THR A 85 -6.75 16.31 23.58
CA THR A 85 -5.53 17.02 23.99
C THR A 85 -4.61 17.28 22.78
N LEU A 86 -4.28 18.54 22.49
CA LEU A 86 -3.43 18.93 21.36
C LEU A 86 -1.96 19.02 21.74
N TYR A 87 -1.09 18.53 20.85
CA TYR A 87 0.37 18.60 20.93
C TYR A 87 0.96 19.12 19.60
N PRO A 88 1.72 20.23 19.61
CA PRO A 88 2.50 20.64 18.45
C PRO A 88 3.73 19.72 18.29
N LEU A 89 3.94 19.16 17.08
CA LEU A 89 5.08 18.30 16.81
C LEU A 89 6.12 18.95 15.88
N HIS A 90 5.66 19.69 14.87
CA HIS A 90 6.50 20.47 13.95
C HIS A 90 5.72 21.69 13.46
N ILE A 91 6.11 22.88 13.88
CA ILE A 91 5.42 24.13 13.52
C ILE A 91 6.38 25.01 12.73
N SER A 92 6.09 25.23 11.46
CA SER A 92 6.92 26.01 10.53
C SER A 92 6.31 27.35 10.15
N GLY A 93 5.07 27.62 10.56
CA GLY A 93 4.36 28.88 10.29
C GLY A 93 2.95 28.88 10.89
N SER A 94 2.20 29.96 10.61
CA SER A 94 0.78 29.99 10.98
C SER A 94 0.01 28.86 10.28
N ARG A 95 -1.07 28.40 10.88
CA ARG A 95 -1.86 27.27 10.33
C ARG A 95 -2.57 27.64 9.02
N GLU A 96 -2.78 28.93 8.76
CA GLU A 96 -3.35 29.45 7.52
C GLU A 96 -2.30 29.46 6.38
N GLU A 97 -1.01 29.57 6.70
CA GLU A 97 0.07 29.64 5.71
C GLU A 97 0.77 28.28 5.48
N ARG A 98 0.26 27.21 6.08
CA ARG A 98 0.85 25.86 6.03
C ARG A 98 -0.23 24.82 5.81
N VAL A 99 0.15 23.67 5.26
CA VAL A 99 -0.70 22.47 5.27
C VAL A 99 -0.54 21.77 6.61
N ASN A 100 -1.65 21.46 7.29
CA ASN A 100 -1.67 20.90 8.63
C ASN A 100 -2.00 19.41 8.57
N LEU A 101 -1.00 18.58 8.88
CA LEU A 101 -1.16 17.15 9.11
C LEU A 101 -1.47 16.93 10.59
N MET A 102 -2.51 16.16 10.89
CA MET A 102 -2.95 15.92 12.27
C MET A 102 -3.02 14.43 12.57
N PHE A 103 -2.12 13.94 13.44
CA PHE A 103 -2.26 12.60 14.02
C PHE A 103 -3.40 12.60 15.03
N PHE A 104 -4.33 11.64 14.92
CA PHE A 104 -5.33 11.35 15.94
C PHE A 104 -5.09 9.94 16.49
N SER A 105 -5.12 9.79 17.81
CA SER A 105 -4.92 8.49 18.45
C SER A 105 -6.16 7.60 18.36
N ASP A 106 -5.97 6.31 18.04
CA ASP A 106 -6.98 5.27 18.18
C ASP A 106 -6.41 4.07 18.93
N GLY A 107 -7.15 3.53 19.90
CA GLY A 107 -6.68 2.38 20.67
C GLY A 107 -5.64 2.72 21.74
N TYR A 108 -5.45 4.00 22.07
CA TYR A 108 -4.61 4.43 23.19
C TYR A 108 -5.50 4.79 24.38
N THR A 109 -5.30 4.13 25.51
CA THR A 109 -5.97 4.47 26.77
C THR A 109 -5.43 5.77 27.36
N VAL A 110 -6.13 6.34 28.34
CA VAL A 110 -5.66 7.56 29.06
C VAL A 110 -4.25 7.39 29.64
N GLY A 111 -3.91 6.18 30.12
CA GLY A 111 -2.55 5.88 30.60
C GLY A 111 -1.48 5.79 29.51
N GLU A 112 -1.88 5.78 28.25
CA GLU A 112 -1.00 5.65 27.07
C GLU A 112 -0.89 6.94 26.26
N GLU A 113 -1.39 8.09 26.76
CA GLU A 113 -1.25 9.39 26.10
C GLU A 113 0.22 9.72 25.77
N GLY A 114 1.13 9.50 26.73
CA GLY A 114 2.56 9.68 26.51
C GLY A 114 3.16 8.72 25.47
N LYS A 115 2.60 7.51 25.34
CA LYS A 115 2.98 6.54 24.30
C LYS A 115 2.55 7.06 22.93
N PHE A 116 1.30 7.51 22.79
CA PHE A 116 0.80 8.10 21.55
C PHE A 116 1.66 9.27 21.08
N VAL A 117 1.97 10.23 21.98
CA VAL A 117 2.78 11.40 21.62
C VAL A 117 4.18 10.97 21.15
N LYS A 118 4.77 9.95 21.79
CA LYS A 118 6.06 9.39 21.37
C LYS A 118 5.98 8.73 19.98
N ASP A 119 4.96 7.92 19.73
CA ASP A 119 4.76 7.22 18.47
C ASP A 119 4.53 8.24 17.32
N ALA A 120 3.66 9.23 17.54
CA ALA A 120 3.42 10.31 16.59
C ALA A 120 4.68 11.18 16.35
N SER A 121 5.50 11.42 17.38
CA SER A 121 6.75 12.17 17.24
C SER A 121 7.78 11.45 16.38
N LYS A 122 7.92 10.13 16.54
CA LYS A 122 8.81 9.31 15.69
C LYS A 122 8.35 9.33 14.23
N LEU A 123 7.05 9.17 14.01
CA LEU A 123 6.44 9.19 12.69
C LEU A 123 6.58 10.56 12.02
N LYS A 124 6.43 11.64 12.78
CA LYS A 124 6.72 13.00 12.30
C LYS A 124 8.16 13.13 11.81
N ASP A 125 9.14 12.54 12.51
CA ASP A 125 10.54 12.64 12.10
C ASP A 125 10.80 11.94 10.74
N ASP A 126 10.07 10.86 10.43
CA ASP A 126 10.14 10.22 9.11
C ASP A 126 9.55 11.09 7.98
N ILE A 127 8.67 12.04 8.32
CA ILE A 127 8.14 13.01 7.35
C ILE A 127 9.14 14.17 7.15
N VAL A 128 9.45 14.92 8.21
CA VAL A 128 10.04 16.28 8.11
C VAL A 128 11.47 16.42 8.62
N SER A 129 12.08 15.39 9.19
CA SER A 129 13.50 15.48 9.57
C SER A 129 14.37 15.65 8.32
N HIS A 130 15.65 16.00 8.47
CA HIS A 130 16.58 16.12 7.35
C HIS A 130 16.64 14.85 6.46
N LYS A 131 16.38 13.67 7.03
CA LYS A 131 16.36 12.39 6.30
C LYS A 131 14.95 11.91 5.98
N GLY A 132 13.93 12.68 6.35
CA GLY A 132 12.54 12.33 6.14
C GLY A 132 12.13 12.39 4.67
N ALA A 133 11.09 11.63 4.32
CA ALA A 133 10.60 11.46 2.96
C ALA A 133 10.03 12.75 2.34
N MET A 134 9.68 13.75 3.16
CA MET A 134 9.11 15.04 2.77
C MET A 134 9.94 16.22 3.30
N SER A 135 11.23 16.01 3.56
CA SER A 135 12.13 17.01 4.13
C SER A 135 12.23 18.29 3.27
N HIS A 136 12.17 18.15 1.94
CA HIS A 136 12.23 19.27 1.00
C HIS A 136 11.02 20.22 1.11
N VAL A 137 9.87 19.70 1.56
CA VAL A 137 8.63 20.47 1.75
C VAL A 137 8.28 20.69 3.23
N ALA A 138 9.19 20.35 4.16
CA ALA A 138 8.95 20.47 5.60
C ALA A 138 8.57 21.91 6.04
N HIS A 139 9.02 22.91 5.29
CA HIS A 139 8.73 24.32 5.52
C HIS A 139 7.31 24.74 5.10
N LEU A 140 6.59 23.92 4.34
CA LEU A 140 5.18 24.11 3.96
C LEU A 140 4.21 23.37 4.89
N LEU A 141 4.73 22.58 5.83
CA LEU A 141 3.96 21.71 6.69
C LEU A 141 3.94 22.18 8.14
N ASN A 142 2.78 22.07 8.77
CA ASN A 142 2.64 21.93 10.21
C ASN A 142 2.20 20.51 10.53
N ILE A 143 2.78 19.91 11.59
CA ILE A 143 2.41 18.58 12.07
C ILE A 143 2.02 18.69 13.54
N TRP A 144 0.82 18.18 13.81
CA TRP A 144 0.18 18.18 15.11
C TRP A 144 -0.17 16.75 15.51
N ALA A 145 -0.33 16.52 16.81
CA ALA A 145 -0.93 15.31 17.35
C ALA A 145 -2.06 15.68 18.30
N THR A 146 -3.20 15.02 18.17
CA THR A 146 -4.34 15.14 19.07
C THR A 146 -4.62 13.79 19.70
N PHE A 147 -4.47 13.73 21.02
CA PHE A 147 -4.86 12.57 21.80
C PHE A 147 -6.39 12.55 21.93
N VAL A 148 -6.96 11.40 21.57
CA VAL A 148 -8.36 11.04 21.73
C VAL A 148 -8.39 9.70 22.49
N PRO A 149 -8.85 9.68 23.74
CA PRO A 149 -8.78 8.48 24.56
C PRO A 149 -9.69 7.37 24.02
N SER A 150 -9.19 6.14 24.07
CA SER A 150 -9.96 4.90 23.86
C SER A 150 -10.11 4.14 25.18
N ASN A 151 -11.16 3.35 25.33
CA ASN A 151 -11.37 2.55 26.55
C ASN A 151 -10.43 1.35 26.67
N ALA A 152 -9.95 0.83 25.54
CA ALA A 152 -9.06 -0.31 25.47
C ALA A 152 -7.78 0.01 24.67
N SER A 153 -6.69 -0.67 25.03
CA SER A 153 -5.42 -0.62 24.32
C SER A 153 -5.46 -1.59 23.13
N GLY A 154 -4.98 -1.16 21.96
CA GLY A 154 -4.92 -1.99 20.75
C GLY A 154 -5.87 -1.54 19.64
N ILE A 155 -5.89 -2.29 18.54
CA ILE A 155 -6.92 -2.15 17.49
C ILE A 155 -7.73 -3.46 17.37
N GLY A 156 -8.90 -3.38 16.74
CA GLY A 156 -9.77 -4.53 16.50
C GLY A 156 -9.21 -5.54 15.49
N SER A 157 -9.82 -6.72 15.42
CA SER A 157 -9.49 -7.77 14.45
C SER A 157 -10.72 -8.58 14.06
N HIS A 158 -10.63 -9.36 12.99
CA HIS A 158 -11.72 -10.23 12.51
C HIS A 158 -13.03 -9.47 12.28
N ASP A 159 -12.94 -8.34 11.56
CA ASP A 159 -14.06 -7.44 11.26
C ASP A 159 -14.75 -6.83 12.49
N LYS A 160 -14.07 -6.83 13.64
CA LYS A 160 -14.60 -6.30 14.90
C LYS A 160 -13.67 -5.22 15.46
N PRO A 161 -14.10 -3.95 15.52
CA PRO A 161 -13.39 -2.93 16.30
C PRO A 161 -13.45 -3.27 17.79
N LEU A 162 -12.50 -2.71 18.56
CA LEU A 162 -12.63 -2.71 20.02
C LEU A 162 -13.81 -1.83 20.42
N GLU A 163 -14.54 -2.26 21.44
CA GLU A 163 -15.66 -1.50 22.00
C GLU A 163 -15.15 -0.14 22.52
N ASP A 164 -15.87 0.93 22.20
CA ASP A 164 -15.55 2.31 22.58
C ASP A 164 -14.12 2.78 22.23
N ALA A 165 -13.52 2.21 21.17
CA ALA A 165 -12.34 2.81 20.56
C ALA A 165 -12.69 4.16 19.89
N ALA A 166 -11.76 5.12 19.95
CA ALA A 166 -11.99 6.52 19.57
C ALA A 166 -12.62 6.67 18.17
N PHE A 167 -12.08 5.98 17.18
CA PHE A 167 -12.50 5.87 15.78
C PHE A 167 -12.73 4.42 15.37
N GLY A 168 -12.37 3.45 16.20
CA GLY A 168 -12.64 2.03 16.01
C GLY A 168 -11.83 1.44 14.87
N LEU A 169 -10.50 1.58 14.92
CA LEU A 169 -9.64 0.94 13.93
C LEU A 169 -9.66 -0.58 14.08
N TYR A 170 -9.68 -1.32 12.98
CA TYR A 170 -9.68 -2.79 13.00
C TYR A 170 -9.09 -3.44 11.74
N ARG A 171 -8.64 -4.69 11.89
CA ARG A 171 -8.29 -5.56 10.76
C ARG A 171 -9.45 -6.51 10.41
N PRO A 172 -9.71 -6.80 9.13
CA PRO A 172 -10.75 -7.77 8.74
C PRO A 172 -10.41 -9.22 9.09
N GLY A 173 -9.13 -9.54 9.18
CA GLY A 173 -8.66 -10.87 9.58
C GLY A 173 -7.32 -10.79 10.31
N ALA A 174 -6.58 -11.89 10.25
CA ALA A 174 -5.25 -11.96 10.83
C ALA A 174 -4.22 -11.20 9.99
N GLU A 175 -4.45 -11.08 8.68
CA GLU A 175 -3.52 -10.52 7.70
C GLU A 175 -2.99 -9.15 8.11
N LEU A 176 -1.66 -9.01 8.14
CA LEU A 176 -1.01 -7.71 8.29
C LEU A 176 -1.12 -6.93 6.97
N ARG A 177 -2.31 -6.37 6.72
CA ARG A 177 -2.67 -5.67 5.50
C ARG A 177 -3.37 -4.33 5.80
N ALA A 178 -4.69 -4.29 5.65
CA ALA A 178 -5.47 -3.07 5.72
C ALA A 178 -6.08 -2.89 7.10
N VAL A 179 -6.08 -1.65 7.58
CA VAL A 179 -6.73 -1.23 8.82
C VAL A 179 -7.88 -0.30 8.47
N PHE A 180 -9.08 -0.67 8.88
CA PHE A 180 -10.32 0.02 8.54
C PHE A 180 -10.81 0.88 9.69
N VAL A 181 -11.48 1.97 9.35
CA VAL A 181 -12.12 2.89 10.29
C VAL A 181 -13.59 2.53 10.49
N ASN A 182 -14.00 2.22 11.72
CA ASN A 182 -15.40 1.93 12.02
C ASN A 182 -16.26 3.20 12.22
N ASN A 183 -15.67 4.28 12.74
CA ASN A 183 -16.37 5.52 13.09
C ASN A 183 -15.88 6.73 12.24
N PRO A 184 -16.00 6.70 10.90
CA PRO A 184 -15.44 7.75 10.04
C PRO A 184 -16.05 9.13 10.30
N ARG A 185 -17.37 9.22 10.58
CA ARG A 185 -18.03 10.49 10.93
C ARG A 185 -17.40 11.18 12.14
N ARG A 186 -16.95 10.40 13.14
CA ARG A 186 -16.27 10.91 14.34
C ARG A 186 -14.86 11.39 14.03
N ALA A 187 -14.13 10.70 13.14
CA ALA A 187 -12.83 11.14 12.65
C ALA A 187 -12.92 12.46 11.86
N ARG A 188 -13.92 12.60 10.98
CA ARG A 188 -14.19 13.87 10.27
C ARG A 188 -14.51 14.99 11.25
N ALA A 189 -15.38 14.72 12.23
CA ALA A 189 -15.77 15.71 13.24
C ALA A 189 -14.56 16.21 14.04
N ALA A 190 -13.62 15.32 14.38
CA ALA A 190 -12.37 15.70 15.04
C ALA A 190 -11.52 16.64 14.16
N CYS A 191 -11.30 16.30 12.89
CA CYS A 191 -10.55 17.16 11.97
C CYS A 191 -11.26 18.50 11.72
N ARG A 192 -12.58 18.48 11.49
CA ARG A 192 -13.42 19.68 11.34
C ARG A 192 -13.28 20.63 12.53
N TRP A 193 -13.24 20.11 13.75
CA TRP A 193 -13.14 20.92 14.97
C TRP A 193 -11.88 21.80 14.99
N PHE A 194 -10.73 21.26 14.57
CA PHE A 194 -9.48 22.03 14.43
C PHE A 194 -9.51 22.98 13.24
N ARG A 195 -10.00 22.50 12.09
CA ARG A 195 -10.09 23.28 10.85
C ARG A 195 -10.95 24.53 11.03
N GLU A 196 -12.13 24.37 11.62
CA GLU A 196 -13.12 25.44 11.84
C GLU A 196 -12.87 26.26 13.12
N ASN A 197 -11.65 26.16 13.66
CA ASN A 197 -11.10 27.11 14.62
C ASN A 197 -11.81 27.19 15.98
N LYS A 198 -12.55 26.15 16.38
CA LYS A 198 -13.09 26.05 17.75
C LYS A 198 -11.99 25.80 18.80
N ALA A 199 -10.82 25.35 18.35
CA ALA A 199 -9.67 24.98 19.18
C ALA A 199 -8.80 26.16 19.68
N LYS A 200 -8.96 27.37 19.12
CA LYS A 200 -8.04 28.52 19.28
C LYS A 200 -6.59 28.30 18.79
N GLN A 201 -6.12 27.06 18.67
CA GLN A 201 -4.80 26.63 18.20
C GLN A 201 -4.90 25.28 17.46
N GLY A 202 -3.91 24.96 16.61
CA GLY A 202 -3.90 23.74 15.81
C GLY A 202 -4.70 23.85 14.50
N GLY A 203 -4.41 22.95 13.55
CA GLY A 203 -5.08 22.86 12.27
C GLY A 203 -5.17 21.42 11.78
N CYS A 204 -6.16 21.12 10.95
CA CYS A 204 -6.29 19.79 10.33
C CYS A 204 -6.79 19.96 8.89
N ASP A 205 -5.92 19.65 7.94
CA ASP A 205 -6.25 19.54 6.52
C ASP A 205 -6.23 18.09 6.07
N GLN A 206 -5.25 17.32 6.56
CA GLN A 206 -5.18 15.87 6.35
C GLN A 206 -5.13 15.14 7.71
N PRO A 207 -6.20 14.40 8.08
CA PRO A 207 -6.20 13.56 9.27
C PRO A 207 -5.40 12.26 9.05
N ILE A 208 -4.50 11.98 9.99
CA ILE A 208 -3.77 10.72 10.10
C ILE A 208 -4.31 9.95 11.31
N LEU A 209 -4.97 8.81 11.10
CA LEU A 209 -5.48 7.98 12.20
C LEU A 209 -4.41 6.97 12.59
N LEU A 210 -3.83 7.15 13.77
CA LEU A 210 -2.75 6.32 14.31
C LEU A 210 -3.32 5.26 15.27
N GLY A 211 -3.33 4.02 14.83
CA GLY A 211 -3.73 2.87 15.65
C GLY A 211 -2.63 2.41 16.59
N ASN A 212 -2.97 2.12 17.84
CA ASN A 212 -2.09 1.54 18.85
C ASN A 212 -1.79 0.06 18.56
N ASP A 213 -1.06 -0.22 17.49
CA ASP A 213 -0.67 -1.57 17.12
C ASP A 213 0.78 -1.57 16.61
N PRO A 214 1.64 -2.49 17.07
CA PRO A 214 3.05 -2.47 16.71
C PRO A 214 3.37 -3.16 15.38
N LEU A 215 2.35 -3.59 14.61
CA LEU A 215 2.51 -4.38 13.39
C LEU A 215 1.92 -3.68 12.17
N TYR A 216 2.46 -4.01 10.99
CA TYR A 216 2.07 -3.47 9.70
C TYR A 216 0.55 -3.40 9.54
N GLY A 217 0.11 -2.26 9.06
CA GLY A 217 -1.28 -1.96 8.84
C GLY A 217 -1.47 -0.52 8.44
N GLY A 218 -2.26 -0.32 7.39
CA GLY A 218 -2.67 1.00 6.97
C GLY A 218 -3.54 0.96 5.74
N LEU A 219 -4.04 2.13 5.39
CA LEU A 219 -4.87 2.36 4.23
C LEU A 219 -4.92 3.85 3.94
N SER A 220 -4.92 4.24 2.66
CA SER A 220 -5.24 5.60 2.24
C SER A 220 -6.64 5.72 1.64
N GLY A 221 -7.10 6.96 1.52
CA GLY A 221 -8.43 7.35 1.08
C GLY A 221 -8.77 8.70 1.71
N GLU A 222 -9.97 8.81 2.28
CA GLU A 222 -10.37 10.00 3.05
C GLU A 222 -9.42 10.29 4.24
N PHE A 223 -8.96 9.23 4.90
CA PHE A 223 -8.02 9.31 6.02
C PHE A 223 -6.73 8.60 5.64
N THR A 224 -5.61 9.11 6.14
CA THR A 224 -4.35 8.34 6.17
C THR A 224 -4.40 7.45 7.41
N VAL A 225 -4.63 6.16 7.26
CA VAL A 225 -4.68 5.20 8.38
C VAL A 225 -3.34 4.49 8.48
N ILE A 226 -2.76 4.48 9.68
CA ILE A 226 -1.49 3.80 9.96
C ILE A 226 -1.52 3.13 11.34
N THR A 227 -0.53 2.28 11.57
CA THR A 227 -0.24 1.63 12.85
C THR A 227 1.07 2.16 13.43
N ALA A 228 1.24 2.03 14.74
CA ALA A 228 2.45 2.41 15.46
C ALA A 228 3.59 1.39 15.33
N SER A 229 3.66 0.67 14.22
CA SER A 229 4.77 -0.23 13.93
C SER A 229 6.09 0.54 13.86
N GLU A 230 7.10 0.08 14.59
CA GLU A 230 8.44 0.68 14.58
C GLU A 230 9.11 0.53 13.21
N LEU A 231 8.92 -0.61 12.56
CA LEU A 231 9.58 -0.92 11.28
C LEU A 231 8.78 -0.38 10.09
N ASN A 232 7.47 -0.55 10.13
CA ASN A 232 6.60 -0.37 8.98
C ASN A 232 5.68 0.84 9.10
N GLY A 233 5.41 1.37 10.29
CA GLY A 233 4.62 2.59 10.47
C GLY A 233 5.15 3.75 9.61
N PRO A 234 6.47 4.05 9.64
CA PRO A 234 7.08 5.06 8.77
C PRO A 234 6.89 4.77 7.27
N ILE A 235 7.13 3.51 6.85
CA ILE A 235 6.99 3.05 5.46
C ILE A 235 5.57 3.25 4.93
N VAL A 236 4.58 2.86 5.72
CA VAL A 236 3.16 3.00 5.36
C VAL A 236 2.79 4.48 5.37
N LEU A 237 3.16 5.24 6.40
CA LEU A 237 2.84 6.66 6.51
C LEU A 237 3.25 7.48 5.29
N ARG A 238 4.51 7.38 4.85
CA ARG A 238 4.98 8.15 3.69
C ARG A 238 4.30 7.74 2.39
N HIS A 239 3.97 6.46 2.23
CA HIS A 239 3.25 5.95 1.05
C HIS A 239 1.80 6.43 1.02
N GLU A 240 1.07 6.25 2.13
CA GLU A 240 -0.33 6.63 2.22
C GLU A 240 -0.54 8.16 2.16
N LEU A 241 0.41 8.96 2.69
CA LEU A 241 0.42 10.41 2.50
C LEU A 241 0.70 10.81 1.05
N GLY A 242 1.48 10.01 0.30
CA GLY A 242 1.67 10.21 -1.14
C GLY A 242 0.32 10.24 -1.86
N HIS A 243 -0.52 9.23 -1.62
CA HIS A 243 -1.89 9.19 -2.14
C HIS A 243 -2.75 10.34 -1.59
N SER A 244 -2.71 10.58 -0.28
CA SER A 244 -3.61 11.54 0.38
C SER A 244 -3.35 13.00 -0.02
N ILE A 245 -2.09 13.36 -0.28
CA ILE A 245 -1.70 14.75 -0.56
C ILE A 245 -1.60 15.00 -2.05
N ILE A 246 -0.84 14.17 -2.79
CA ILE A 246 -0.49 14.41 -4.20
C ILE A 246 -1.65 14.02 -5.15
N ASP A 247 -2.58 13.17 -4.69
CA ASP A 247 -3.64 12.57 -5.50
C ASP A 247 -3.07 11.71 -6.66
N VAL A 248 -2.20 10.77 -6.29
CA VAL A 248 -1.54 9.83 -7.19
C VAL A 248 -2.03 8.41 -6.96
N GLY A 249 -2.00 7.60 -8.02
CA GLY A 249 -2.22 6.15 -7.93
C GLY A 249 -0.96 5.39 -7.54
N GLU A 250 -1.08 4.06 -7.58
CA GLU A 250 0.00 3.12 -7.33
C GLU A 250 1.05 3.15 -8.45
N GLU A 251 2.31 2.90 -8.11
CA GLU A 251 3.33 2.55 -9.10
C GLU A 251 3.69 1.06 -9.05
N TYR A 252 3.24 0.30 -8.05
CA TYR A 252 3.49 -1.14 -7.99
C TYR A 252 2.52 -1.99 -8.84
N ASP A 253 2.93 -3.21 -9.17
CA ASP A 253 2.14 -4.16 -9.96
C ASP A 253 1.09 -4.85 -9.07
N GLY A 254 -0.06 -5.22 -9.63
CA GLY A 254 -1.15 -5.85 -8.90
C GLY A 254 -2.00 -4.90 -8.07
N GLY A 255 -1.89 -3.59 -8.30
CA GLY A 255 -2.82 -2.58 -7.78
C GLY A 255 -4.10 -2.48 -8.62
N TYR A 256 -5.01 -1.60 -8.19
CA TYR A 256 -6.27 -1.31 -8.90
C TYR A 256 -6.34 0.12 -9.44
N ALA A 257 -5.52 1.02 -8.90
CA ALA A 257 -5.68 2.45 -9.08
C ALA A 257 -4.40 3.07 -9.63
N TYR A 258 -4.46 3.48 -10.89
CA TYR A 258 -3.33 3.98 -11.66
C TYR A 258 -3.74 5.29 -12.34
N PHE A 259 -3.58 6.38 -11.61
CA PHE A 259 -4.02 7.72 -11.99
C PHE A 259 -3.04 8.77 -11.45
N GLY A 260 -3.34 10.05 -11.67
CA GLY A 260 -2.48 11.14 -11.21
C GLY A 260 -1.27 11.37 -12.10
N VAL A 261 -0.31 12.14 -11.58
CA VAL A 261 0.88 12.61 -12.31
C VAL A 261 1.94 11.52 -12.50
N ASN A 262 1.89 10.44 -11.72
CA ASN A 262 2.84 9.32 -11.77
C ASN A 262 2.34 8.14 -12.62
N SER A 263 1.16 8.25 -13.23
CA SER A 263 0.58 7.17 -14.03
C SER A 263 0.03 7.66 -15.37
N ASP A 264 0.42 7.00 -16.46
CA ASP A 264 -0.04 7.35 -17.80
C ASP A 264 -0.40 6.15 -18.69
N THR A 265 -1.12 6.43 -19.77
CA THR A 265 -1.26 5.55 -20.94
C THR A 265 -0.48 6.19 -22.07
N TYR A 266 0.58 5.54 -22.55
CA TYR A 266 1.25 6.07 -23.73
C TYR A 266 0.48 5.70 -25.00
N LYS A 267 0.09 6.73 -25.74
CA LYS A 267 -0.30 6.61 -27.15
C LYS A 267 0.80 7.25 -27.98
N GLN A 268 1.14 6.61 -29.10
CA GLN A 268 2.15 7.14 -30.01
C GLN A 268 1.78 8.56 -30.45
N GLY A 269 2.71 9.51 -30.27
CA GLY A 269 2.50 10.92 -30.59
C GLY A 269 2.02 11.80 -29.42
N GLU A 270 1.65 11.21 -28.28
CA GLU A 270 1.30 11.95 -27.06
C GLU A 270 2.52 12.10 -26.12
N ALA A 271 2.57 13.21 -25.39
CA ALA A 271 3.57 13.45 -24.35
C ALA A 271 3.15 12.77 -23.04
N LEU A 272 4.09 12.11 -22.36
CA LEU A 272 3.87 11.62 -21.01
C LEU A 272 3.62 12.78 -20.05
N LYS A 273 2.79 12.57 -19.03
CA LYS A 273 2.54 13.54 -17.95
C LYS A 273 3.81 14.06 -17.28
N TRP A 274 4.87 13.25 -17.20
CA TRP A 274 6.17 13.62 -16.63
C TRP A 274 7.25 13.90 -17.69
N ARG A 275 6.86 14.34 -18.90
CA ARG A 275 7.80 14.59 -20.02
C ARG A 275 8.99 15.46 -19.62
N GLU A 276 8.78 16.49 -18.80
CA GLU A 276 9.81 17.42 -18.35
C GLU A 276 10.90 16.78 -17.47
N PHE A 277 10.62 15.60 -16.90
CA PHE A 277 11.54 14.85 -16.05
C PHE A 277 12.29 13.74 -16.80
N LEU A 278 11.95 13.46 -18.06
CA LEU A 278 12.58 12.36 -18.81
C LEU A 278 14.09 12.56 -18.89
N THR A 279 14.85 11.52 -18.58
CA THR A 279 16.31 11.56 -18.71
C THR A 279 16.74 11.74 -20.17
N ASN A 280 16.03 11.09 -21.10
CA ASN A 280 16.31 11.15 -22.54
C ASN A 280 15.00 11.40 -23.33
N PRO A 281 14.48 12.64 -23.38
CA PRO A 281 13.19 12.93 -24.02
C PRO A 281 13.17 12.63 -25.53
N GLU A 282 14.30 12.77 -26.21
CA GLU A 282 14.44 12.51 -27.66
C GLU A 282 14.43 11.02 -28.04
N ARG A 283 14.59 10.12 -27.05
CA ARG A 283 14.66 8.67 -27.26
C ARG A 283 13.69 7.94 -26.34
N LEU A 284 12.49 8.49 -26.19
CA LEU A 284 11.45 7.87 -25.39
C LEU A 284 11.08 6.50 -25.96
N ARG A 285 11.14 5.48 -25.10
CA ARG A 285 10.63 4.14 -25.38
C ARG A 285 9.97 3.59 -24.12
N ILE A 286 9.02 2.68 -24.31
CA ILE A 286 8.51 1.88 -23.20
C ILE A 286 9.59 0.84 -22.86
N GLU A 287 9.95 0.75 -21.60
CA GLU A 287 10.89 -0.24 -21.10
C GLU A 287 10.26 -1.64 -21.11
N ASP A 288 11.02 -2.65 -21.49
CA ASP A 288 10.48 -3.99 -21.69
C ASP A 288 10.61 -4.83 -20.41
N ALA A 289 9.54 -4.89 -19.65
CA ALA A 289 9.39 -5.80 -18.51
C ALA A 289 8.07 -6.54 -18.59
N ARG A 290 8.07 -7.81 -18.19
CA ARG A 290 6.88 -8.68 -18.11
C ARG A 290 6.67 -9.15 -16.68
N VAL A 291 5.42 -9.33 -16.29
CA VAL A 291 5.05 -9.85 -14.96
C VAL A 291 4.29 -11.16 -15.13
N PRO A 292 4.97 -12.29 -15.42
CA PRO A 292 4.31 -13.58 -15.63
C PRO A 292 3.62 -14.14 -14.38
N LEU A 293 3.91 -13.60 -13.20
CA LEU A 293 3.26 -13.99 -11.94
C LEU A 293 3.07 -12.78 -11.04
N GLN A 294 1.84 -12.55 -10.59
CA GLN A 294 1.47 -11.58 -9.55
C GLN A 294 0.36 -12.19 -8.70
N VAL A 295 0.62 -12.50 -7.43
CA VAL A 295 -0.36 -13.13 -6.53
C VAL A 295 -0.26 -12.65 -5.10
N TYR A 296 -1.40 -12.65 -4.41
CA TYR A 296 -1.54 -12.31 -2.98
C TYR A 296 -2.15 -13.49 -2.22
N PRO A 297 -1.39 -14.57 -1.98
CA PRO A 297 -1.95 -15.80 -1.45
C PRO A 297 -2.46 -15.69 -0.01
N TRP A 298 -1.89 -14.79 0.80
CA TRP A 298 -2.19 -14.69 2.25
C TRP A 298 -2.25 -16.06 2.93
N HIS A 299 -1.33 -16.96 2.54
CA HIS A 299 -1.38 -18.36 2.92
C HIS A 299 -0.57 -18.58 4.18
N ASP A 300 -1.23 -19.11 5.22
CA ASP A 300 -0.58 -19.48 6.48
C ASP A 300 0.24 -20.77 6.31
N LEU A 301 1.56 -20.63 6.44
CA LEU A 301 2.50 -21.73 6.24
C LEU A 301 2.53 -22.73 7.42
N ASP A 302 1.91 -22.39 8.56
CA ASP A 302 1.68 -23.37 9.64
C ASP A 302 0.62 -24.42 9.24
N ILE A 303 -0.29 -24.09 8.31
CA ILE A 303 -1.29 -25.04 7.77
C ILE A 303 -0.62 -26.01 6.79
N SER A 304 0.11 -25.49 5.81
CA SER A 304 0.79 -26.30 4.80
C SER A 304 1.81 -25.48 4.01
N SER A 305 2.71 -26.16 3.29
CA SER A 305 3.52 -25.49 2.26
C SER A 305 2.65 -24.96 1.13
N TRP A 306 3.01 -23.81 0.59
CA TRP A 306 2.35 -23.19 -0.55
C TRP A 306 3.18 -23.39 -1.83
N ALA A 307 2.53 -23.62 -2.97
CA ALA A 307 3.23 -23.74 -4.25
C ALA A 307 2.38 -23.21 -5.40
N ILE A 308 3.05 -22.65 -6.41
CA ILE A 308 2.41 -22.14 -7.62
C ILE A 308 3.28 -22.42 -8.84
N SER A 309 2.64 -22.72 -9.98
CA SER A 309 3.31 -22.76 -11.27
C SER A 309 2.96 -21.52 -12.09
N PHE A 310 3.91 -21.06 -12.90
CA PHE A 310 3.72 -19.98 -13.88
C PHE A 310 4.52 -20.28 -15.14
N ASN A 311 4.17 -19.64 -16.26
CA ASN A 311 4.97 -19.71 -17.47
C ASN A 311 5.84 -18.45 -17.57
N SER A 312 7.15 -18.64 -17.74
CA SER A 312 8.06 -17.55 -18.10
C SER A 312 7.65 -16.95 -19.45
N SER A 313 7.97 -15.68 -19.65
CA SER A 313 7.81 -14.99 -20.94
C SER A 313 8.83 -15.50 -21.97
N ASN A 314 9.88 -16.21 -21.54
CA ASN A 314 10.77 -16.93 -22.44
C ASN A 314 10.08 -18.20 -22.97
N LEU A 315 9.95 -18.29 -24.30
CA LEU A 315 9.36 -19.45 -24.98
C LEU A 315 10.33 -20.64 -25.02
N VAL A 316 9.77 -21.86 -25.02
CA VAL A 316 10.55 -23.12 -25.08
C VAL A 316 11.10 -23.39 -26.48
N SER A 317 10.35 -23.03 -27.52
CA SER A 317 10.82 -23.10 -28.90
C SER A 317 11.45 -21.76 -29.27
N HIS A 318 12.77 -21.71 -29.42
CA HIS A 318 13.43 -20.53 -29.97
C HIS A 318 13.13 -20.44 -31.47
N GLN A 319 12.34 -19.46 -31.87
CA GLN A 319 12.27 -18.99 -33.25
C GLN A 319 13.10 -17.71 -33.40
N ASP A 320 13.62 -17.48 -34.62
CA ASP A 320 14.26 -16.20 -34.93
C ASP A 320 13.27 -15.05 -34.69
N GLY A 321 13.64 -14.12 -33.82
CA GLY A 321 12.82 -12.96 -33.44
C GLY A 321 12.12 -13.04 -32.08
N ASP A 322 12.25 -14.14 -31.33
CA ASP A 322 11.68 -14.24 -29.99
C ASP A 322 12.31 -13.25 -29.00
N LEU A 323 11.46 -12.60 -28.19
CA LEU A 323 11.91 -11.69 -27.15
C LEU A 323 12.56 -12.48 -26.01
N HIS A 324 13.81 -12.17 -25.72
CA HIS A 324 14.60 -12.86 -24.70
C HIS A 324 14.71 -12.09 -23.38
N TYR A 325 14.32 -12.70 -22.27
CA TYR A 325 14.34 -12.09 -20.93
C TYR A 325 15.39 -12.81 -20.05
N PRO A 326 16.67 -12.37 -20.06
CA PRO A 326 17.77 -13.10 -19.41
C PRO A 326 17.79 -12.95 -17.89
N THR A 327 17.17 -11.90 -17.36
CA THR A 327 17.14 -11.60 -15.92
C THR A 327 15.71 -11.40 -15.45
N ALA A 328 15.48 -11.69 -14.18
CA ALA A 328 14.22 -11.49 -13.52
C ALA A 328 14.41 -11.09 -12.05
N LEU A 329 13.34 -10.64 -11.42
CA LEU A 329 13.27 -10.35 -9.99
C LEU A 329 12.09 -11.11 -9.41
N LEU A 330 12.35 -11.92 -8.38
CA LEU A 330 11.30 -12.40 -7.48
C LEU A 330 11.16 -11.38 -6.37
N ARG A 331 9.96 -10.83 -6.20
CA ARG A 331 9.61 -10.05 -5.02
C ARG A 331 8.51 -10.76 -4.24
N ALA A 332 8.66 -10.82 -2.94
CA ALA A 332 7.67 -11.44 -2.06
C ALA A 332 7.48 -10.61 -0.80
N SER A 333 6.36 -10.79 -0.10
CA SER A 333 6.21 -10.31 1.27
C SER A 333 5.80 -11.42 2.23
N LEU A 334 6.33 -11.36 3.45
CA LEU A 334 6.12 -12.34 4.50
C LEU A 334 5.64 -11.64 5.79
N SER A 335 4.88 -12.34 6.63
CA SER A 335 4.57 -11.90 8.00
C SER A 335 4.94 -12.98 9.01
N SER A 336 5.30 -12.60 10.24
CA SER A 336 5.71 -13.51 11.31
C SER A 336 6.87 -14.47 10.97
N ILE A 337 7.75 -14.12 10.04
CA ILE A 337 8.96 -14.88 9.71
C ILE A 337 10.20 -14.06 10.12
N PRO A 338 10.68 -14.16 11.38
CA PRO A 338 11.74 -13.29 11.87
C PRO A 338 13.14 -13.57 11.31
N HIS A 339 13.44 -14.83 10.95
CA HIS A 339 14.76 -15.27 10.51
C HIS A 339 14.69 -16.01 9.17
N SER A 340 15.75 -15.89 8.35
CA SER A 340 15.82 -16.57 7.04
C SER A 340 15.81 -18.09 7.19
N SER A 341 16.39 -18.61 8.27
CA SER A 341 16.38 -20.05 8.57
C SER A 341 15.00 -20.62 8.81
N HIS A 342 13.96 -19.80 9.03
CA HIS A 342 12.59 -20.27 9.27
C HIS A 342 11.85 -20.64 7.99
N ILE A 343 12.30 -20.19 6.82
CA ILE A 343 11.56 -20.33 5.57
C ILE A 343 12.48 -20.83 4.44
N SER A 344 11.90 -21.63 3.55
CA SER A 344 12.56 -22.08 2.33
C SER A 344 11.70 -21.70 1.12
N LEU A 345 12.33 -21.00 0.18
CA LEU A 345 11.78 -20.71 -1.15
C LEU A 345 12.56 -21.55 -2.17
N VAL A 346 11.86 -22.38 -2.94
CA VAL A 346 12.44 -23.29 -3.92
C VAL A 346 11.84 -23.03 -5.30
N LEU A 347 12.66 -22.61 -6.25
CA LEU A 347 12.29 -22.41 -7.66
C LEU A 347 12.83 -23.57 -8.49
N ASN A 348 11.94 -24.39 -9.06
CA ASN A 348 12.31 -25.57 -9.88
C ASN A 348 13.34 -26.50 -9.23
N GLY A 349 13.25 -26.69 -7.90
CA GLY A 349 14.20 -27.52 -7.14
C GLY A 349 15.45 -26.78 -6.64
N HIS A 350 15.68 -25.53 -7.07
CA HIS A 350 16.76 -24.69 -6.58
C HIS A 350 16.32 -23.86 -5.38
N ILE A 351 17.01 -24.03 -4.25
CA ILE A 351 16.77 -23.22 -3.05
C ILE A 351 17.31 -21.82 -3.30
N LEU A 352 16.47 -20.81 -3.10
CA LEU A 352 16.84 -19.41 -3.25
C LEU A 352 17.55 -18.90 -2.01
N ASP A 353 18.59 -18.09 -2.21
CA ASP A 353 19.22 -17.34 -1.13
C ASP A 353 18.31 -16.15 -0.75
N LEU A 354 18.03 -16.04 0.54
CA LEU A 354 17.13 -15.03 1.10
C LEU A 354 17.87 -14.02 1.99
N ALA A 355 19.20 -14.13 2.14
CA ALA A 355 19.97 -13.37 3.13
C ALA A 355 19.68 -11.85 3.09
N ASP A 356 19.63 -11.26 1.90
CA ASP A 356 19.40 -9.81 1.72
C ASP A 356 18.00 -9.36 2.18
N GLY A 357 17.01 -10.26 2.17
CA GLY A 357 15.66 -10.00 2.67
C GLY A 357 15.52 -10.11 4.19
N PHE A 358 16.60 -10.47 4.91
CA PHE A 358 16.63 -10.61 6.37
C PHE A 358 17.75 -9.73 6.98
N PRO A 359 17.68 -8.40 6.81
CA PRO A 359 18.69 -7.50 7.37
C PRO A 359 18.66 -7.54 8.90
N LYS A 360 19.83 -7.36 9.53
CA LYS A 360 19.99 -7.36 11.00
C LYS A 360 19.07 -6.37 11.72
N ALA A 361 18.73 -5.24 11.08
CA ALA A 361 17.81 -4.25 11.65
C ALA A 361 16.38 -4.79 11.89
N CYS A 362 15.99 -5.86 11.18
CA CYS A 362 14.69 -6.50 11.28
C CYS A 362 14.75 -7.87 11.98
N GLU A 363 15.90 -8.21 12.59
CA GLU A 363 16.11 -9.48 13.27
C GLU A 363 15.13 -9.65 14.43
N GLY A 364 14.53 -10.84 14.54
CA GLY A 364 13.53 -11.13 15.58
C GLY A 364 12.14 -10.50 15.35
N SER A 365 11.97 -9.62 14.36
CA SER A 365 10.68 -8.97 14.12
C SER A 365 9.65 -9.90 13.49
N SER A 366 8.46 -9.95 14.09
CA SER A 366 7.28 -10.66 13.53
C SER A 366 6.45 -9.81 12.58
N ASP A 367 6.88 -8.58 12.33
CA ASP A 367 6.20 -7.67 11.42
C ASP A 367 6.33 -8.10 9.94
N ARG A 368 5.55 -7.47 9.06
CA ARG A 368 5.61 -7.69 7.62
C ARG A 368 6.99 -7.27 7.07
N ARG A 369 7.50 -8.04 6.12
CA ARG A 369 8.76 -7.77 5.41
C ARG A 369 8.63 -8.06 3.93
N TRP A 370 9.53 -7.47 3.15
CA TRP A 370 9.65 -7.71 1.71
C TRP A 370 10.99 -8.39 1.41
N LEU A 371 10.94 -9.35 0.48
CA LEU A 371 12.07 -10.06 -0.06
C LEU A 371 12.21 -9.67 -1.52
N GLU A 372 13.45 -9.50 -1.98
CA GLU A 372 13.80 -9.29 -3.36
C GLU A 372 14.96 -10.23 -3.70
N VAL A 373 14.75 -11.13 -4.65
CA VAL A 373 15.73 -12.13 -5.06
C VAL A 373 15.95 -11.98 -6.56
N PRO A 374 17.14 -11.52 -7.01
CA PRO A 374 17.46 -11.49 -8.42
C PRO A 374 17.54 -12.93 -8.96
N LEU A 375 16.97 -13.14 -10.13
CA LEU A 375 16.95 -14.41 -10.84
C LEU A 375 17.62 -14.26 -12.19
N ILE A 376 18.33 -15.31 -12.62
CA ILE A 376 18.94 -15.37 -13.94
C ILE A 376 18.37 -16.59 -14.66
N LEU A 377 17.99 -16.42 -15.93
CA LEU A 377 17.51 -17.51 -16.76
C LEU A 377 18.60 -18.59 -16.89
N GLY A 378 18.22 -19.85 -16.69
CA GLY A 378 19.15 -20.99 -16.63
C GLY A 378 19.69 -21.28 -15.23
N THR A 379 19.49 -20.39 -14.25
CA THR A 379 19.79 -20.62 -12.83
C THR A 379 18.49 -20.73 -12.03
N GLY A 380 17.85 -21.90 -12.09
CA GLY A 380 16.54 -22.15 -11.48
C GLY A 380 15.36 -21.66 -12.29
N LEU A 381 15.36 -20.43 -12.82
CA LEU A 381 14.33 -19.98 -13.78
C LEU A 381 14.59 -20.61 -15.16
N GLN A 382 13.56 -21.13 -15.81
CA GLN A 382 13.65 -21.78 -17.13
C GLN A 382 12.59 -21.27 -18.11
N PRO A 383 12.82 -21.40 -19.44
CA PRO A 383 11.77 -21.13 -20.43
C PRO A 383 10.52 -21.99 -20.22
N GLY A 384 9.34 -21.43 -20.50
CA GLY A 384 8.07 -22.11 -20.28
C GLY A 384 7.75 -22.28 -18.79
N ARG A 385 7.35 -23.48 -18.38
CA ARG A 385 6.75 -23.71 -17.06
C ARG A 385 7.80 -23.72 -15.94
N ASN A 386 7.53 -22.93 -14.91
CA ASN A 386 8.28 -22.84 -13.66
C ASN A 386 7.37 -23.14 -12.47
N THR A 387 7.94 -23.56 -11.34
CA THR A 387 7.22 -23.80 -10.09
C THR A 387 8.00 -23.24 -8.91
N ILE A 388 7.34 -22.43 -8.10
CA ILE A 388 7.85 -21.92 -6.82
C ILE A 388 7.14 -22.65 -5.70
N LYS A 389 7.91 -23.14 -4.72
CA LYS A 389 7.41 -23.70 -3.47
C LYS A 389 7.93 -22.88 -2.29
N VAL A 390 7.04 -22.56 -1.37
CA VAL A 390 7.30 -21.84 -0.13
C VAL A 390 6.89 -22.73 1.03
N ALA A 391 7.80 -22.95 1.98
CA ALA A 391 7.53 -23.78 3.14
C ALA A 391 8.30 -23.31 4.38
N LEU A 392 7.76 -23.56 5.56
CA LEU A 392 8.53 -23.46 6.80
C LEU A 392 9.55 -24.58 6.87
N THR A 393 10.75 -24.25 7.32
CA THR A 393 11.74 -25.23 7.78
C THR A 393 11.31 -25.82 9.11
N ASP A 394 12.04 -26.82 9.62
CA ASP A 394 11.76 -27.39 10.94
C ASP A 394 11.97 -26.37 12.08
N GLU A 395 12.91 -25.43 11.92
CA GLU A 395 13.05 -24.29 12.84
C GLU A 395 11.84 -23.36 12.74
N GLY A 396 11.42 -23.01 11.53
CA GLY A 396 10.28 -22.13 11.31
C GLY A 396 8.97 -22.68 11.84
N LYS A 397 8.74 -23.99 11.76
CA LYS A 397 7.56 -24.65 12.36
C LYS A 397 7.55 -24.54 13.88
N LYS A 398 8.71 -24.67 14.52
CA LYS A 398 8.86 -24.57 15.99
C LYS A 398 8.80 -23.13 16.49
N ALA A 399 9.13 -22.15 15.64
CA ALA A 399 9.03 -20.75 16.00
C ALA A 399 7.59 -20.36 16.35
N LYS A 400 7.42 -19.48 17.35
CA LYS A 400 6.10 -18.98 17.73
C LYS A 400 5.53 -18.11 16.59
N ALA A 401 4.29 -18.36 16.19
CA ALA A 401 3.58 -17.48 15.26
C ALA A 401 3.32 -16.12 15.91
N GLY A 402 3.57 -15.05 15.16
CA GLY A 402 3.17 -13.70 15.52
C GLY A 402 1.68 -13.45 15.25
N GLN A 403 1.19 -12.29 15.66
CA GLN A 403 -0.13 -11.82 15.25
C GLN A 403 -0.11 -11.63 13.72
N GLY A 404 -1.04 -12.31 13.05
CA GLY A 404 -1.13 -12.38 11.60
C GLY A 404 -0.52 -13.61 10.94
N GLY A 405 -0.08 -14.60 11.71
CA GLY A 405 0.32 -15.90 11.19
C GLY A 405 1.61 -15.86 10.37
N LYS A 406 2.19 -17.04 10.13
CA LYS A 406 3.41 -17.21 9.34
C LYS A 406 3.07 -17.24 7.86
N MET A 407 2.75 -16.08 7.30
CA MET A 407 2.19 -16.03 5.94
C MET A 407 3.24 -15.77 4.87
N ILE A 408 3.04 -16.43 3.73
CA ILE A 408 3.40 -15.83 2.43
C ILE A 408 2.25 -14.89 2.03
N ALA A 409 2.51 -13.59 2.04
CA ALA A 409 1.49 -12.57 1.84
C ALA A 409 1.35 -12.16 0.36
N SER A 410 2.47 -12.02 -0.34
CA SER A 410 2.50 -11.74 -1.78
C SER A 410 3.70 -12.39 -2.45
N LEU A 411 3.58 -12.69 -3.75
CA LEU A 411 4.68 -13.11 -4.59
C LEU A 411 4.48 -12.59 -6.02
N GLU A 412 5.54 -12.02 -6.58
CA GLU A 412 5.60 -11.54 -7.96
C GLU A 412 6.92 -11.97 -8.62
N ILE A 413 6.85 -12.19 -9.94
CA ILE A 413 8.01 -12.41 -10.80
C ILE A 413 7.97 -11.37 -11.90
N ILE A 414 9.05 -10.60 -12.02
CA ILE A 414 9.23 -9.57 -13.04
C ILE A 414 10.40 -10.00 -13.92
N GLU A 415 10.20 -10.14 -15.23
CA GLU A 415 11.22 -10.52 -16.19
C GLU A 415 11.62 -9.32 -17.05
N TYR A 416 12.92 -9.08 -17.22
CA TYR A 416 13.46 -7.89 -17.88
C TYR A 416 14.04 -8.21 -19.25
N GLY A 417 13.72 -7.37 -20.24
CA GLY A 417 14.15 -7.56 -21.62
C GLY A 417 15.66 -7.40 -21.77
N GLY A 418 16.29 -8.39 -22.42
CA GLY A 418 17.72 -8.36 -22.76
C GLY A 418 18.08 -7.32 -23.82
N ASP A 419 19.37 -7.25 -24.14
CA ASP A 419 19.93 -6.44 -25.24
C ASP A 419 19.57 -4.95 -25.18
N GLY A 420 19.52 -4.40 -23.95
CA GLY A 420 19.24 -2.99 -23.71
C GLY A 420 17.76 -2.60 -23.83
N ARG A 421 16.84 -3.56 -23.98
CA ARG A 421 15.39 -3.32 -23.97
C ARG A 421 14.84 -2.95 -22.59
N PHE A 422 15.61 -3.15 -21.52
CA PHE A 422 15.27 -2.65 -20.19
C PHE A 422 16.41 -1.83 -19.60
N ASN A 423 16.10 -0.65 -19.05
CA ASN A 423 17.05 0.21 -18.38
C ASN A 423 17.02 0.01 -16.86
N HIS A 424 18.08 -0.60 -16.33
CA HIS A 424 18.27 -0.82 -14.89
C HIS A 424 18.93 0.34 -14.15
N THR A 425 19.33 1.41 -14.85
CA THR A 425 20.10 2.52 -14.25
C THR A 425 19.29 3.22 -13.18
N GLU A 426 19.81 3.27 -11.95
CA GLU A 426 19.21 4.01 -10.86
C GLU A 426 19.08 5.50 -11.20
N GLY A 427 17.94 6.10 -10.86
CA GLY A 427 17.66 7.49 -11.19
C GLY A 427 17.24 7.76 -12.65
N PHE A 428 17.22 6.74 -13.52
CA PHE A 428 16.66 6.91 -14.87
C PHE A 428 15.16 7.13 -14.81
N ILE A 429 14.70 8.23 -15.43
CA ILE A 429 13.29 8.58 -15.57
C ILE A 429 12.88 8.33 -17.02
N GLY A 430 11.96 7.39 -17.20
CA GLY A 430 11.53 6.89 -18.49
C GLY A 430 10.05 6.51 -18.49
N ALA A 431 9.71 5.46 -19.24
CA ALA A 431 8.37 4.91 -19.31
C ALA A 431 8.40 3.41 -18.96
N PHE A 432 8.23 3.11 -17.68
CA PHE A 432 8.25 1.74 -17.18
C PHE A 432 6.82 1.18 -17.12
N PRO A 433 6.57 -0.04 -17.62
CA PRO A 433 5.25 -0.64 -17.52
C PRO A 433 4.90 -0.95 -16.07
N THR A 434 3.62 -0.86 -15.75
CA THR A 434 3.03 -1.31 -14.49
C THR A 434 1.74 -2.03 -14.81
N TYR A 435 1.56 -3.19 -14.21
CA TYR A 435 0.49 -4.12 -14.53
C TYR A 435 -0.56 -4.11 -13.45
N ALA A 436 -1.77 -3.70 -13.79
CA ALA A 436 -2.92 -3.77 -12.90
C ALA A 436 -3.35 -5.21 -12.65
N MET A 437 -4.05 -5.46 -11.54
CA MET A 437 -4.56 -6.79 -11.21
C MET A 437 -5.56 -7.33 -12.26
N ASP A 438 -6.25 -6.45 -12.98
CA ASP A 438 -7.16 -6.79 -14.08
C ASP A 438 -6.46 -6.92 -15.45
N GLY A 439 -5.12 -6.86 -15.48
CA GLY A 439 -4.31 -7.01 -16.68
C GLY A 439 -4.11 -5.72 -17.49
N ARG A 440 -4.73 -4.59 -17.10
CA ARG A 440 -4.45 -3.31 -17.75
C ARG A 440 -2.99 -2.90 -17.53
N VAL A 441 -2.36 -2.38 -18.58
CA VAL A 441 -1.00 -1.84 -18.51
C VAL A 441 -1.06 -0.32 -18.44
N ARG A 442 -0.32 0.23 -17.48
CA ARG A 442 -0.07 1.66 -17.31
C ARG A 442 1.43 1.89 -17.33
N LEU A 443 1.83 3.15 -17.35
CA LEU A 443 3.23 3.54 -17.27
C LEU A 443 3.49 4.30 -15.98
N ARG A 444 4.72 4.16 -15.47
CA ARG A 444 5.27 4.91 -14.34
C ARG A 444 6.63 5.53 -14.69
N PRO A 445 7.06 6.59 -13.98
CA PRO A 445 8.27 7.33 -14.33
C PRO A 445 9.58 6.60 -14.02
N THR A 446 9.61 5.76 -12.98
CA THR A 446 10.85 5.10 -12.52
C THR A 446 10.68 3.59 -12.38
N ASN A 447 11.76 2.82 -12.45
CA ASN A 447 11.69 1.38 -12.20
C ASN A 447 11.42 1.06 -10.73
N GLU A 448 12.34 1.45 -9.84
CA GLU A 448 12.33 1.14 -8.41
C GLU A 448 12.71 2.36 -7.53
N GLY A 449 12.84 3.55 -8.15
CA GLY A 449 13.32 4.78 -7.52
C GLY A 449 12.22 5.65 -6.91
N CYS A 450 11.06 5.07 -6.58
CA CYS A 450 9.93 5.77 -5.99
C CYS A 450 9.33 4.95 -4.85
N LEU A 451 9.06 5.59 -3.71
CA LEU A 451 8.33 4.94 -2.61
C LEU A 451 6.88 4.56 -2.98
N MET A 452 6.30 5.17 -4.02
CA MET A 452 4.98 4.78 -4.56
C MET A 452 5.04 3.45 -5.32
N ARG A 453 6.24 3.01 -5.72
CA ARG A 453 6.51 1.71 -6.34
C ARG A 453 7.03 0.71 -5.31
N LYS A 454 8.09 1.11 -4.62
CA LYS A 454 8.78 0.26 -3.66
C LYS A 454 8.60 0.88 -2.29
N VAL A 455 7.61 0.42 -1.52
CA VAL A 455 7.24 1.07 -0.25
C VAL A 455 8.41 1.23 0.74
N ASN A 456 9.33 0.27 0.76
CA ASN A 456 10.54 0.34 1.60
C ASN A 456 11.65 1.26 1.01
N HIS A 457 11.48 1.83 -0.18
CA HIS A 457 12.31 2.92 -0.71
C HIS A 457 12.08 4.20 0.10
N PRO A 458 13.14 4.94 0.48
CA PRO A 458 13.02 6.04 1.46
C PRO A 458 12.37 7.31 0.90
N THR A 459 12.39 7.53 -0.41
CA THR A 459 12.01 8.81 -1.02
C THR A 459 11.05 8.67 -2.19
N PHE A 460 10.30 9.73 -2.46
CA PHE A 460 9.56 9.91 -3.70
C PHE A 460 10.51 10.05 -4.87
N CYS A 461 10.11 9.58 -6.07
CA CYS A 461 10.82 9.92 -7.29
C CYS A 461 10.73 11.44 -7.57
N PRO A 462 11.61 12.00 -8.42
CA PRO A 462 11.60 13.43 -8.73
C PRO A 462 10.23 13.96 -9.21
N VAL A 463 9.46 13.15 -9.94
CA VAL A 463 8.10 13.50 -10.38
C VAL A 463 7.18 13.67 -9.18
N CYS A 464 7.03 12.64 -8.34
CA CYS A 464 6.17 12.71 -7.16
C CYS A 464 6.62 13.79 -6.17
N ALA A 465 7.94 13.95 -5.97
CA ALA A 465 8.49 14.98 -5.08
C ALA A 465 8.15 16.41 -5.53
N HIS A 466 8.24 16.69 -6.84
CA HIS A 466 7.88 17.99 -7.40
C HIS A 466 6.38 18.27 -7.27
N TYR A 467 5.54 17.31 -7.63
CA TYR A 467 4.10 17.49 -7.56
C TYR A 467 3.56 17.52 -6.13
N LEU A 468 4.25 16.89 -5.17
CA LEU A 468 3.97 17.07 -3.75
C LEU A 468 4.14 18.54 -3.34
N GLU A 469 5.27 19.15 -3.66
CA GLU A 469 5.54 20.57 -3.34
C GLU A 469 4.49 21.48 -3.98
N LYS A 470 4.27 21.33 -5.29
CA LYS A 470 3.26 22.11 -6.03
C LYS A 470 1.88 22.00 -5.41
N ARG A 471 1.48 20.78 -5.02
CA ARG A 471 0.17 20.52 -4.41
C ARG A 471 0.05 21.15 -3.03
N LEU A 472 1.09 21.12 -2.21
CA LEU A 472 1.10 21.79 -0.91
C LEU A 472 0.99 23.32 -1.07
N GLU A 473 1.72 23.90 -2.02
CA GLU A 473 1.60 25.32 -2.33
C GLU A 473 0.21 25.70 -2.83
N ASP A 474 -0.39 24.88 -3.71
CA ASP A 474 -1.76 25.10 -4.20
C ASP A 474 -2.77 25.07 -3.06
N ILE A 475 -2.63 24.13 -2.12
CA ILE A 475 -3.49 24.08 -0.92
C ILE A 475 -3.34 25.37 -0.10
N ILE A 476 -2.13 25.90 0.06
CA ILE A 476 -1.89 27.13 0.83
C ILE A 476 -2.46 28.36 0.11
N ARG A 477 -2.23 28.48 -1.21
CA ARG A 477 -2.69 29.63 -2.02
C ARG A 477 -4.22 29.75 -2.09
N ASN A 478 -4.95 28.64 -1.95
CA ASN A 478 -6.39 28.57 -2.16
C ASN A 478 -7.23 28.44 -0.87
N ARG A 479 -6.65 28.74 0.30
CA ARG A 479 -7.38 28.92 1.57
C ARG A 479 -7.98 30.30 1.64
#